data_AF-A0A4V6PB21-F1
#
_entry.id   AF-A0A4V6PB21-F1
#
_cell.length_a   1.000
_cell.length_b   1.000
_cell.length_c   1.000
_cell.angle_alpha   90.00
_cell.angle_beta   90.00
_cell.angle_gamma   90.00
#
_symmetry.space_group_name_H-M   'P 1'
#
loop_
_entity.id
_entity.type
_entity.pdbx_description
1 polymer ?
#
loop_
_entity_poly.entity_id
_entity_poly.type
_entity_poly.pdbx_seq_one_letter_code
_entity_poly.pdbx_strand_id
1 'polypeptide(L)'
;MYWLTVHVDRWRGDAAQRAADRHNSDWINDQLRAVAELHPNLVVVDWAAVVTDDWLADGVHPSPAGITAWCELLETALFDGVSGR
;
A
#
# COMPACT_ATOMS: atom_id res chain seq x y z
N MET A 1 7.40 -13.42 -2.42
CA MET A 1 6.42 -12.86 -1.45
C MET A 1 6.13 -11.45 -1.89
N TYR A 2 4.86 -11.07 -1.95
CA TYR A 2 4.44 -9.73 -2.33
C TYR A 2 3.87 -9.03 -1.11
N TRP A 3 4.24 -7.78 -0.92
CA TRP A 3 3.73 -6.95 0.16
C TRP A 3 3.33 -5.58 -0.39
N LEU A 4 2.11 -5.14 -0.10
CA LEU A 4 1.68 -3.80 -0.50
C LEU A 4 2.06 -2.77 0.57
N THR A 5 2.51 -1.60 0.14
CA THR A 5 2.69 -0.47 1.05
C THR A 5 1.37 -0.10 1.72
N VAL A 6 1.47 0.40 2.95
CA VAL A 6 0.34 0.69 3.82
C VAL A 6 -0.10 2.14 3.66
N HIS A 7 -1.41 2.38 3.65
CA HIS A 7 -2.01 3.71 3.74
C HIS A 7 -3.05 3.72 4.85
N VAL A 8 -2.91 4.65 5.79
CA VAL A 8 -3.90 4.92 6.84
C VAL A 8 -4.08 6.43 6.94
N ASP A 9 -5.31 6.89 6.71
CA ASP A 9 -5.73 8.25 7.01
C ASP A 9 -7.21 8.26 7.46
N ARG A 10 -7.47 7.64 8.62
CA ARG A 10 -8.84 7.33 9.08
C ARG A 10 -9.70 8.58 9.21
N TRP A 11 -10.90 8.56 8.63
CA TRP A 11 -11.75 9.75 8.60
C TRP A 11 -12.38 10.11 9.96
N ARG A 12 -12.56 9.14 10.85
CA ARG A 12 -13.19 9.33 12.16
C ARG A 12 -12.21 9.76 13.28
N GLY A 13 -10.98 10.16 12.94
CA GLY A 13 -9.98 10.64 13.90
C GLY A 13 -9.84 12.16 13.91
N ASP A 14 -9.24 12.69 14.98
CA ASP A 14 -8.82 14.09 15.01
C ASP A 14 -7.57 14.34 14.13
N ALA A 15 -7.19 15.61 13.97
CA ALA A 15 -6.05 15.98 13.14
C ALA A 15 -4.72 15.38 13.64
N ALA A 16 -4.56 15.19 14.96
CA ALA A 16 -3.35 14.63 15.54
C ALA A 16 -3.26 13.13 15.24
N GLN A 17 -4.37 12.40 15.37
CA GLN A 17 -4.46 10.98 15.04
C GLN A 17 -4.21 10.75 13.55
N ARG A 18 -4.84 11.54 12.67
CA ARG A 18 -4.64 11.44 11.22
C ARG A 18 -3.20 11.74 10.81
N ALA A 19 -2.56 12.71 11.46
CA ALA A 19 -1.14 12.99 11.24
C ALA A 19 -0.26 11.82 11.70
N ALA A 20 -0.55 11.22 12.85
CA ALA A 20 0.17 10.05 13.35
C ALA A 20 -0.02 8.83 12.43
N ASP A 21 -1.23 8.60 11.92
CA ASP A 21 -1.51 7.51 10.98
C ASP A 21 -0.67 7.61 9.70
N ARG A 22 -0.63 8.79 9.09
CA ARG A 22 0.18 9.02 7.88
C ARG A 22 1.67 8.85 8.18
N HIS A 23 2.16 9.46 9.25
CA HIS A 23 3.56 9.33 9.66
C HIS A 23 3.97 7.87 9.91
N ASN A 24 3.13 7.10 10.60
CA ASN A 24 3.39 5.69 10.87
C ASN A 24 3.34 4.84 9.59
N SER A 25 2.42 5.14 8.68
CA SER A 25 2.34 4.49 7.37
C SER A 25 3.62 4.72 6.57
N ASP A 26 4.10 5.97 6.51
CA ASP A 26 5.34 6.34 5.84
C ASP A 26 6.54 5.59 6.44
N TRP A 27 6.67 5.60 7.77
CA TRP A 27 7.76 4.91 8.45
C TRP A 27 7.76 3.40 8.18
N ILE A 28 6.60 2.73 8.26
CA ILE A 28 6.48 1.29 7.97
C ILE A 28 6.86 1.00 6.51
N ASN A 29 6.43 1.85 5.57
CA ASN A 29 6.74 1.69 4.15
C ASN A 29 8.24 1.83 3.88
N ASP A 30 8.92 2.76 4.55
CA ASP A 30 10.37 2.89 4.46
C ASP A 30 11.08 1.64 5.01
N GLN A 31 10.60 1.07 6.13
CA GLN A 31 11.15 -0.18 6.65
C GLN A 31 10.94 -1.35 5.66
N LEU A 32 9.75 -1.46 5.05
CA LEU A 32 9.45 -2.51 4.08
C LEU A 32 10.36 -2.43 2.86
N ARG A 33 10.61 -1.21 2.35
CA ARG A 33 11.53 -0.98 1.21
C ARG A 33 12.96 -1.35 1.58
N ALA A 34 13.45 -0.91 2.74
CA ALA A 34 14.80 -1.26 3.22
C ALA A 34 14.98 -2.78 3.39
N VAL A 35 13.94 -3.49 3.86
CA VAL A 35 13.96 -4.96 3.95
C VAL A 35 13.97 -5.60 2.56
N ALA A 36 13.21 -5.08 1.60
CA ALA A 36 13.17 -5.61 0.24
C ALA A 36 14.53 -5.52 -0.48
N GLU A 37 15.35 -4.49 -0.19
CA GLU A 37 16.73 -4.38 -0.69
C GLU A 37 17.61 -5.55 -0.25
N LEU A 38 17.35 -6.13 0.92
CA LEU A 38 18.10 -7.25 1.49
C LEU A 38 17.52 -8.63 1.11
N HIS A 39 16.27 -8.65 0.62
CA HIS A 39 15.51 -9.87 0.38
C HIS A 39 14.93 -9.88 -1.05
N PRO A 40 15.67 -10.40 -2.05
CA PRO A 40 15.25 -10.33 -3.46
C PRO A 40 13.98 -11.14 -3.77
N ASN A 41 13.51 -11.99 -2.85
CA ASN A 41 12.25 -12.71 -2.95
C ASN A 41 11.07 -11.92 -2.34
N LEU A 42 11.29 -10.74 -1.78
CA LEU A 42 10.27 -9.80 -1.32
C LEU A 42 10.10 -8.68 -2.36
N VAL A 43 8.91 -8.59 -2.93
CA VAL A 43 8.53 -7.51 -3.86
C VAL A 43 7.56 -6.59 -3.13
N VAL A 44 7.93 -5.31 -3.03
CA VAL A 44 7.07 -4.26 -2.48
C VAL A 44 6.25 -3.66 -3.62
N VAL A 45 4.93 -3.57 -3.42
CA VAL A 45 3.97 -3.06 -4.40
C VAL A 45 3.38 -1.75 -3.86
N ASP A 46 3.50 -0.65 -4.61
CA ASP A 46 3.25 0.71 -4.12
C ASP A 46 1.76 1.13 -4.07
N TRP A 47 0.94 0.42 -3.28
CA TRP A 47 -0.47 0.78 -3.03
C TRP A 47 -0.63 2.20 -2.47
N ALA A 48 0.18 2.59 -1.48
CA ALA A 48 0.08 3.90 -0.83
C ALA A 48 0.32 5.08 -1.80
N ALA A 49 0.97 4.85 -2.94
CA ALA A 49 1.22 5.87 -3.95
C ALA A 49 0.05 6.06 -4.93
N VAL A 50 -0.83 5.06 -5.06
CA VAL A 50 -1.91 5.05 -6.07
C VAL A 50 -3.30 5.13 -5.47
N VAL A 51 -3.46 4.78 -4.19
CA VAL A 51 -4.75 4.81 -3.51
C VAL A 51 -5.34 6.23 -3.49
N THR A 52 -6.64 6.31 -3.74
CA THR A 52 -7.43 7.55 -3.71
C THR A 52 -8.58 7.43 -2.70
N ASP A 53 -9.12 8.57 -2.26
CA ASP A 53 -10.19 8.60 -1.24
C ASP A 53 -11.46 7.84 -1.66
N ASP A 54 -11.80 7.82 -2.96
CA ASP A 54 -12.96 7.09 -3.50
C ASP A 54 -12.77 5.56 -3.49
N TRP A 55 -11.53 5.10 -3.36
CA TRP A 55 -11.19 3.69 -3.20
C TRP A 55 -11.24 3.24 -1.74
N LEU A 56 -11.56 4.12 -0.79
CA LEU A 56 -11.61 3.83 0.63
C LEU A 56 -13.03 4.02 1.17
N ALA A 57 -13.43 3.17 2.12
CA ALA A 57 -14.73 3.24 2.79
C ALA A 57 -14.70 4.15 4.03
N ASP A 58 -13.53 4.29 4.66
CA ASP A 58 -13.34 5.02 5.91
C ASP A 58 -11.95 5.67 6.07
N GLY A 59 -11.23 5.82 4.95
CA GLY A 59 -9.83 6.29 4.92
C GLY A 59 -8.79 5.22 5.24
N VAL A 60 -9.20 3.94 5.37
CA VAL A 60 -8.29 2.81 5.60
C VAL A 60 -8.73 1.59 4.80
N HIS A 61 -9.98 1.17 4.96
CA HIS A 61 -10.48 -0.06 4.35
C HIS A 61 -10.87 0.17 2.89
N PRO A 62 -10.43 -0.69 1.96
CA PRO A 62 -10.84 -0.59 0.57
C PRO A 62 -12.36 -0.66 0.39
N SER A 63 -12.89 0.21 -0.45
CA SER A 63 -14.23 0.06 -1.04
C SER A 63 -14.24 -1.09 -2.06
N PRO A 64 -15.40 -1.53 -2.59
CA PRO A 64 -15.41 -2.53 -3.66
C PRO A 64 -14.54 -2.15 -4.87
N ALA A 65 -14.55 -0.88 -5.28
CA ALA A 65 -13.67 -0.39 -6.34
C ALA A 65 -12.19 -0.42 -5.93
N GLY A 66 -11.89 -0.06 -4.67
CA GLY A 66 -10.54 -0.16 -4.12
C GLY A 66 -10.01 -1.59 -4.06
N ILE A 67 -10.87 -2.58 -3.76
CA ILE A 67 -10.49 -4.00 -3.80
C ILE A 67 -10.09 -4.41 -5.23
N THR A 68 -10.87 -3.99 -6.24
CA THR A 68 -10.53 -4.26 -7.65
C THR A 68 -9.17 -3.64 -8.00
N ALA A 69 -8.97 -2.35 -7.70
CA ALA A 69 -7.71 -1.67 -8.01
C ALA A 69 -6.50 -2.29 -7.26
N TRP A 70 -6.69 -2.70 -6.00
CA TRP A 70 -5.67 -3.40 -5.22
C TRP A 70 -5.28 -4.74 -5.89
N CYS A 71 -6.27 -5.54 -6.28
CA CYS A 71 -6.03 -6.82 -6.97
C CYS A 71 -5.33 -6.62 -8.31
N GLU A 72 -5.76 -5.66 -9.12
CA GLU A 72 -5.12 -5.34 -10.40
C GLU A 72 -3.65 -4.94 -10.22
N LEU A 73 -3.35 -4.11 -9.22
CA LEU A 73 -1.99 -3.71 -8.89
C LEU A 73 -1.09 -4.91 -8.52
N LEU A 74 -1.64 -5.86 -7.75
CA LEU A 74 -0.95 -7.12 -7.43
C LEU A 74 -0.74 -8.00 -8.66
N GLU A 75 -1.75 -8.12 -9.52
CA GLU A 75 -1.66 -8.90 -10.76
C GLU A 75 -0.58 -8.34 -11.67
N THR A 76 -0.54 -7.01 -11.88
CA THR A 76 0.55 -6.36 -12.63
C THR A 76 1.92 -6.72 -12.06
N ALA A 77 2.11 -6.56 -10.74
CA ALA A 77 3.38 -6.89 -10.09
C ALA A 77 3.76 -8.38 -10.23
N LEU A 78 2.79 -9.29 -10.20
CA LEU A 78 3.00 -10.72 -10.38
C LEU A 78 3.50 -11.07 -11.79
N PHE A 79 2.97 -10.42 -12.82
CA PHE A 79 3.26 -10.75 -14.23
C PHE A 79 4.37 -9.90 -14.85
N ASP A 80 4.66 -8.70 -14.34
CA ASP A 80 5.82 -7.90 -14.73
C ASP A 80 7.12 -8.60 -14.32
N GLY A 81 7.15 -9.25 -13.15
CA GLY A 81 8.27 -10.09 -12.70
C GLY A 81 8.49 -11.37 -13.53
N VAL A 82 7.52 -11.76 -14.37
CA VAL A 82 7.63 -12.93 -15.26
C VAL A 82 8.17 -12.54 -16.63
N SER A 83 7.90 -11.32 -17.10
CA SER A 83 8.27 -10.83 -18.43
C SER A 83 9.74 -10.36 -18.55
N GLY A 84 10.46 -10.28 -17.43
CA GLY A 84 11.87 -9.89 -17.36
C GLY A 84 12.89 -11.05 -17.34
N ARG A 85 12.50 -12.27 -17.72
CA ARG A 85 13.38 -13.44 -17.83
C ARG A 85 13.43 -13.99 -19.26
#